data_AF-A0AAU9YR96-F1
#
_entry.id   AF-A0AAU9YR96-F1
#
_cell.length_a   1.000
_cell.length_b   1.000
_cell.length_c   1.000
_cell.angle_alpha   90.00
_cell.angle_beta   90.00
_cell.angle_gamma   90.00
#
_symmetry.space_group_name_H-M   'P 1'
#
loop_
_entity.id
_entity.type
_entity.pdbx_description
1 polymer ?
#
loop_
_entity_poly.entity_id
_entity_poly.type
_entity_poly.pdbx_seq_one_letter_code
_entity_poly.pdbx_strand_id
1 'polypeptide(L)'
;MWLFCSLISCFLTGGVAVLPAPQNLTVLSTNMKHLLMWNPVAQPMETVFYSVEYQGEFESLYMSHVWIPSSQCSPTSGLACDITDDVIATVPYNFRVRATLGSRTSAWSTLEHPFNRNSTVLTAPRMEVTEHGLHLVIKLEDLGPQFEFRVVYWRREPGTMEHIKVVKNGDIPVHLETMEPGAVYCVKAQALVKLIGRHSAFSQTQCVEMPEESLPLALALFAFVGFLLILMVVLLSIWKTGQLLRYSCCPAVVLPDTLKITSSSQELITCSKEDVDACAVAVLASEHLFGVWISDWRKGLMD
;
A
#
# COMPACT_ATOMS: atom_id res chain seq x y z
N MET A 1 75.92 27.30 -61.08
CA MET A 1 75.22 26.10 -60.58
C MET A 1 75.84 25.71 -59.24
N TRP A 2 75.35 26.28 -58.14
CA TRP A 2 75.76 25.93 -56.78
C TRP A 2 74.48 25.83 -55.97
N LEU A 3 74.18 24.62 -55.51
CA LEU A 3 72.93 24.22 -54.86
C LEU A 3 72.86 24.79 -53.42
N PHE A 4 71.77 25.47 -53.11
CA PHE A 4 71.32 25.73 -51.75
C PHE A 4 70.70 24.43 -51.19
N CYS A 5 71.36 23.79 -50.22
CA CYS A 5 70.72 22.78 -49.38
C CYS A 5 70.13 23.48 -48.15
N SER A 6 68.83 23.77 -48.17
CA SER A 6 68.11 24.16 -46.97
C SER A 6 67.91 22.93 -46.08
N LEU A 7 68.59 22.89 -44.93
CA LEU A 7 68.29 21.98 -43.83
C LEU A 7 66.98 22.44 -43.17
N ILE A 8 65.85 22.05 -43.75
CA ILE A 8 64.55 22.12 -43.07
C ILE A 8 64.52 20.90 -42.15
N SER A 9 64.90 21.12 -40.89
CA SER A 9 64.71 20.16 -39.81
C SER A 9 63.20 19.99 -39.60
N CYS A 10 62.63 18.92 -40.17
CA CYS A 10 61.31 18.44 -39.84
C CYS A 10 61.30 17.95 -38.39
N PHE A 11 61.11 18.86 -37.44
CA PHE A 11 60.60 18.51 -36.12
C PHE A 11 59.10 18.20 -36.24
N LEU A 12 58.79 17.03 -36.80
CA LEU A 12 57.52 16.37 -36.53
C LEU A 12 57.63 15.76 -35.14
N THR A 13 57.49 16.59 -34.10
CA THR A 13 57.07 16.08 -32.80
C THR A 13 55.65 15.56 -32.98
N GLY A 14 55.52 14.26 -33.22
CA GLY A 14 54.27 13.53 -33.07
C GLY A 14 53.85 13.62 -31.61
N GLY A 15 53.24 14.74 -31.23
CA GLY A 15 52.61 14.89 -29.94
C GLY A 15 51.46 13.88 -29.88
N VAL A 16 51.62 12.84 -29.06
CA VAL A 16 50.49 12.00 -28.66
C VAL A 16 49.50 12.95 -28.01
N ALA A 17 48.39 13.25 -28.69
CA ALA A 17 47.37 14.10 -28.12
C ALA A 17 46.95 13.47 -26.79
N VAL A 18 47.09 14.19 -25.69
CA VAL A 18 46.69 13.69 -24.37
C VAL A 18 45.18 13.85 -24.27
N LEU A 19 44.47 12.78 -23.87
CA LEU A 19 43.03 12.87 -23.64
C LEU A 19 42.80 13.71 -22.36
N PRO A 20 42.06 14.82 -22.41
CA PRO A 20 41.90 15.68 -21.25
C PRO A 20 41.06 14.99 -20.17
N ALA A 21 41.36 15.29 -18.91
CA ALA A 21 40.59 14.77 -17.78
C ALA A 21 39.20 15.45 -17.72
N PRO A 22 38.14 14.70 -17.35
CA PRO A 22 36.82 15.26 -17.11
C PRO A 22 36.87 16.44 -16.13
N GLN A 23 36.07 17.47 -16.36
CA GLN A 23 36.05 18.69 -15.52
C GLN A 23 34.68 18.88 -14.85
N ASN A 24 34.63 19.75 -13.85
CA ASN A 24 33.40 20.14 -13.14
C ASN A 24 32.62 18.93 -12.57
N LEU A 25 33.31 18.09 -11.79
CA LEU A 25 32.65 17.00 -11.08
C LEU A 25 31.72 17.58 -10.00
N THR A 26 30.46 17.18 -10.02
CA THR A 26 29.46 17.63 -9.06
C THR A 26 28.53 16.48 -8.68
N VAL A 27 28.02 16.48 -7.44
CA VAL A 27 27.04 15.51 -6.99
C VAL A 27 25.71 16.21 -6.78
N LEU A 28 24.70 15.81 -7.56
CA LEU A 28 23.32 16.19 -7.30
C LEU A 28 22.69 15.14 -6.39
N SER A 29 22.20 15.56 -5.23
CA SER A 29 21.52 14.66 -4.31
C SER A 29 20.15 15.15 -3.88
N THR A 30 19.13 14.38 -4.23
CA THR A 30 17.73 14.64 -3.85
C THR A 30 17.09 13.34 -3.42
N ASN A 31 16.35 13.37 -2.31
CA ASN A 31 15.64 12.21 -1.74
C ASN A 31 16.52 10.95 -1.67
N MET A 32 17.74 11.07 -1.14
CA MET A 32 18.69 9.95 -0.98
C MET A 32 19.11 9.26 -2.29
N LYS A 33 18.76 9.81 -3.45
CA LYS A 33 19.36 9.46 -4.74
C LYS A 33 20.53 10.38 -5.03
N HIS A 34 21.61 9.83 -5.56
CA HIS A 34 22.89 10.48 -5.70
C HIS A 34 23.40 10.34 -7.14
N LEU A 35 23.50 11.46 -7.85
CA LEU A 35 23.96 11.49 -9.24
C LEU A 35 25.26 12.29 -9.36
N LEU A 36 26.35 11.62 -9.70
CA LEU A 36 27.64 12.25 -10.01
C LEU A 36 27.64 12.69 -11.47
N MET A 37 27.95 13.96 -11.75
CA MET A 37 27.94 14.56 -13.08
C MET A 37 29.29 15.19 -13.41
N TRP A 38 29.64 15.22 -14.70
CA TRP A 38 30.88 15.86 -15.19
C TRP A 38 30.69 16.41 -16.61
N ASN A 39 31.58 17.33 -16.99
CA ASN A 39 31.59 17.88 -18.34
C ASN A 39 32.10 16.87 -19.38
N PRO A 40 31.56 16.89 -20.61
CA PRO A 40 32.01 16.03 -21.67
C PRO A 40 33.45 16.36 -22.10
N VAL A 41 34.22 15.32 -22.38
CA VAL A 41 35.51 15.44 -23.07
C VAL A 41 35.25 15.50 -24.57
N ALA A 42 35.37 16.69 -25.15
CA ALA A 42 35.08 16.93 -26.57
C ALA A 42 36.11 16.24 -27.48
N GLN A 43 35.66 15.31 -28.31
CA GLN A 43 36.45 14.64 -29.34
C GLN A 43 35.59 14.46 -30.60
N PRO A 44 36.07 14.79 -31.81
CA PRO A 44 35.30 14.61 -33.04
C PRO A 44 35.10 13.13 -33.39
N MET A 45 33.88 12.76 -33.79
CA MET A 45 33.49 11.46 -34.38
C MET A 45 33.68 10.17 -33.56
N GLU A 46 34.32 10.22 -32.38
CA GLU A 46 34.57 9.03 -31.57
C GLU A 46 33.82 9.06 -30.23
N THR A 47 33.27 7.91 -29.83
CA THR A 47 32.57 7.76 -28.55
C THR A 47 33.57 7.67 -27.40
N VAL A 48 33.52 8.65 -26.50
CA VAL A 48 34.29 8.65 -25.25
C VAL A 48 33.52 7.86 -24.18
N PHE A 49 34.22 6.95 -23.51
CA PHE A 49 33.71 6.25 -22.33
C PHE A 49 34.33 6.83 -21.07
N TYR A 50 33.62 6.72 -19.95
CA TYR A 50 34.03 7.17 -18.64
C TYR A 50 34.08 5.98 -17.69
N SER A 51 34.95 6.07 -16.69
CA SER A 51 34.98 5.13 -15.57
C SER A 51 34.96 5.92 -14.27
N VAL A 52 34.09 5.51 -13.36
CA VAL A 52 33.89 6.11 -12.04
C VAL A 52 34.43 5.19 -10.97
N GLU A 53 35.22 5.75 -10.07
CA GLU A 53 35.67 5.07 -8.86
C GLU A 53 35.32 5.90 -7.64
N TYR A 54 35.06 5.21 -6.53
CA TYR A 54 34.76 5.81 -5.25
C TYR A 54 35.71 5.30 -4.16
N GLN A 55 35.79 6.06 -3.08
CA GLN A 55 36.56 5.70 -1.89
C GLN A 55 35.85 6.28 -0.67
N GLY A 56 35.39 5.42 0.22
CA GLY A 56 34.85 5.82 1.52
C GLY A 56 35.95 6.03 2.56
N GLU A 57 35.54 6.49 3.75
CA GLU A 57 36.44 6.69 4.88
C GLU A 57 37.17 5.40 5.29
N PHE A 58 36.49 4.26 5.26
CA PHE A 58 37.09 2.97 5.63
C PHE A 58 38.20 2.57 4.67
N GLU A 59 37.96 2.64 3.36
CA GLU A 59 38.94 2.30 2.34
C GLU A 59 40.16 3.25 2.38
N SER A 60 39.90 4.53 2.64
CA SER A 60 40.95 5.54 2.77
C SER A 60 41.84 5.28 4.00
N LEU A 61 41.27 5.01 5.16
CA LEU A 61 42.01 4.94 6.42
C LEU A 61 42.59 3.55 6.70
N TYR A 62 41.89 2.48 6.31
CA TYR A 62 42.21 1.12 6.76
C TYR A 62 42.58 0.17 5.62
N MET A 63 42.36 0.54 4.35
CA MET A 63 42.69 -0.30 3.19
C MET A 63 43.71 0.34 2.26
N SER A 64 44.72 1.03 2.79
CA SER A 64 45.84 1.58 2.00
C SER A 64 45.39 2.45 0.82
N HIS A 65 44.33 3.24 0.98
CA HIS A 65 43.80 4.14 -0.04
C HIS A 65 43.32 3.44 -1.32
N VAL A 66 42.72 2.26 -1.19
CA VAL A 66 42.07 1.54 -2.30
C VAL A 66 40.90 2.35 -2.87
N TRP A 67 40.76 2.30 -4.19
CA TRP A 67 39.63 2.86 -4.94
C TRP A 67 38.79 1.73 -5.51
N ILE A 68 37.46 1.85 -5.41
CA ILE A 68 36.52 0.82 -5.83
C ILE A 68 35.79 1.31 -7.09
N PRO A 69 35.75 0.51 -8.17
CA PRO A 69 34.99 0.85 -9.36
C PRO A 69 33.48 0.81 -9.07
N SER A 70 32.76 1.85 -9.49
CA SER A 70 31.29 1.86 -9.48
C SER A 70 30.76 0.77 -10.42
N SER A 71 29.82 -0.03 -9.94
CA SER A 71 29.23 -1.13 -10.71
C SER A 71 28.41 -0.65 -11.91
N GLN A 72 27.88 0.57 -11.84
CA GLN A 72 26.96 1.12 -12.83
C GLN A 72 27.67 1.87 -13.96
N CYS A 73 28.89 2.36 -13.71
CA CYS A 73 29.48 3.42 -14.55
C CYS A 73 30.94 3.19 -14.95
N SER A 74 31.44 1.96 -14.83
CA SER A 74 32.81 1.59 -15.17
C SER A 74 32.87 0.40 -16.14
N PRO A 75 32.65 0.61 -17.46
CA PRO A 75 32.54 1.90 -18.16
C PRO A 75 31.12 2.37 -18.50
N THR A 76 30.93 3.68 -18.72
CA THR A 76 29.69 4.29 -19.25
C THR A 76 29.99 5.34 -20.33
N SER A 77 29.09 5.53 -21.30
CA SER A 77 29.15 6.67 -22.24
C SER A 77 28.37 7.89 -21.76
N GLY A 78 27.62 7.76 -20.65
CA GLY A 78 26.88 8.85 -20.04
C GLY A 78 27.78 9.90 -19.37
N LEU A 79 27.24 11.10 -19.17
CA LEU A 79 27.88 12.21 -18.44
C LEU A 79 27.41 12.32 -16.98
N ALA A 80 26.65 11.31 -16.55
CA ALA A 80 26.11 11.20 -15.21
C ALA A 80 26.16 9.73 -14.77
N CYS A 81 26.40 9.51 -13.49
CA CYS A 81 26.45 8.20 -12.87
C CYS A 81 25.57 8.16 -11.62
N ASP A 82 24.69 7.17 -11.53
CA ASP A 82 23.97 6.89 -10.29
C ASP A 82 24.91 6.18 -9.32
N ILE A 83 25.32 6.91 -8.28
CA ILE A 83 26.24 6.46 -7.23
C ILE A 83 25.48 6.15 -5.93
N THR A 84 24.15 5.99 -6.00
CA THR A 84 23.31 5.79 -4.81
C THR A 84 23.73 4.53 -4.04
N ASP A 85 23.99 3.45 -4.75
CA ASP A 85 24.38 2.16 -4.16
C ASP A 85 25.87 2.11 -3.76
N ASP A 86 26.70 2.97 -4.35
CA ASP A 86 28.13 3.10 -3.98
C ASP A 86 28.28 3.78 -2.61
N VAL A 87 27.34 4.65 -2.25
CA VAL A 87 27.28 5.34 -0.96
C VAL A 87 26.47 4.47 0.00
N ILE A 88 27.14 3.67 0.85
CA ILE A 88 26.50 2.72 1.80
C ILE A 88 26.45 3.16 3.27
N ALA A 89 27.36 4.03 3.71
CA ALA A 89 27.34 4.64 5.06
C ALA A 89 27.16 6.17 5.05
N THR A 90 26.78 6.77 6.19
CA THR A 90 26.67 8.24 6.37
C THR A 90 28.03 8.85 6.71
N VAL A 91 29.01 8.62 5.84
CA VAL A 91 30.38 9.14 5.95
C VAL A 91 30.75 9.90 4.67
N PRO A 92 31.84 10.69 4.66
CA PRO A 92 32.33 11.31 3.44
C PRO A 92 32.92 10.28 2.45
N TYR A 93 32.60 10.44 1.17
CA TYR A 93 33.08 9.65 0.04
C TYR A 93 33.79 10.53 -0.97
N ASN A 94 34.97 10.11 -1.41
CA ASN A 94 35.65 10.67 -2.56
C ASN A 94 35.18 9.97 -3.83
N PHE A 95 35.08 10.73 -4.92
CA PHE A 95 34.77 10.20 -6.25
C PHE A 95 35.81 10.68 -7.24
N ARG A 96 36.17 9.83 -8.19
CA ARG A 96 37.00 10.21 -9.33
C ARG A 96 36.49 9.62 -10.64
N VAL A 97 36.72 10.37 -11.71
CA VAL A 97 36.28 10.01 -13.05
C VAL A 97 37.44 10.16 -14.03
N ARG A 98 37.59 9.19 -14.94
CA ARG A 98 38.50 9.30 -16.08
C ARG A 98 37.76 9.03 -17.38
N ALA A 99 38.25 9.61 -18.46
CA ALA A 99 37.80 9.33 -19.82
C ALA A 99 38.71 8.30 -20.49
N THR A 100 38.14 7.50 -21.38
CA THR A 100 38.81 6.52 -22.23
C THR A 100 38.31 6.67 -23.66
N LEU A 101 39.24 6.72 -24.60
CA LEU A 101 38.98 6.80 -26.04
C LEU A 101 39.89 5.79 -26.75
N GLY A 102 39.32 4.67 -27.20
CA GLY A 102 40.11 3.55 -27.71
C GLY A 102 41.12 3.07 -26.66
N SER A 103 42.41 3.17 -26.96
CA SER A 103 43.52 2.83 -26.04
C SER A 103 44.02 4.01 -25.19
N ARG A 104 43.56 5.23 -25.46
CA ARG A 104 43.98 6.44 -24.74
C ARG A 104 43.12 6.63 -23.50
N THR A 105 43.75 6.92 -22.37
CA THR A 105 43.07 7.25 -21.10
C THR A 105 43.49 8.64 -20.64
N SER A 106 42.56 9.35 -20.00
CA SER A 106 42.86 10.63 -19.35
C SER A 106 43.46 10.40 -17.97
N ALA A 107 44.03 11.45 -17.39
CA ALA A 107 44.23 11.51 -15.94
C ALA A 107 42.88 11.42 -15.20
N TRP A 108 42.93 11.01 -13.94
CA TRP A 108 41.77 11.05 -13.05
C TRP A 108 41.44 12.49 -12.68
N SER A 109 40.17 12.84 -12.74
CA SER A 109 39.62 14.02 -12.10
C SER A 109 38.90 13.60 -10.83
N THR A 110 39.15 14.30 -9.73
CA THR A 110 38.59 13.98 -8.41
C THR A 110 37.61 15.06 -8.00
N LEU A 111 36.53 14.66 -7.33
CA LEU A 111 35.59 15.58 -6.71
C LEU A 111 36.32 16.48 -5.70
N GLU A 112 36.12 17.79 -5.79
CA GLU A 112 36.87 18.77 -4.99
C GLU A 112 36.66 18.59 -3.48
N HIS A 113 35.41 18.30 -3.09
CA HIS A 113 35.01 18.09 -1.71
C HIS A 113 34.37 16.71 -1.57
N PRO A 114 34.74 15.90 -0.54
CA PRO A 114 34.10 14.62 -0.29
C PRO A 114 32.58 14.77 -0.13
N PHE A 115 31.82 13.88 -0.78
CA PHE A 115 30.36 13.87 -0.71
C PHE A 115 29.88 13.08 0.51
N ASN A 116 28.92 13.60 1.27
CA ASN A 116 28.24 12.86 2.32
C ASN A 116 26.73 12.94 2.11
N ARG A 117 26.03 11.79 2.12
CA ARG A 117 24.57 11.73 1.95
C ARG A 117 23.77 12.64 2.88
N ASN A 118 24.34 13.03 4.03
CA ASN A 118 23.70 13.95 4.97
C ASN A 118 23.39 15.32 4.33
N SER A 119 24.11 15.71 3.27
CA SER A 119 23.84 16.96 2.53
C SER A 119 22.72 16.83 1.49
N THR A 120 22.04 15.68 1.39
CA THR A 120 20.92 15.50 0.46
C THR A 120 19.80 16.52 0.69
N VAL A 121 19.10 16.91 -0.38
CA VAL A 121 17.90 17.73 -0.31
C VAL A 121 16.68 16.81 -0.21
N LEU A 122 15.88 16.97 0.84
CA LEU A 122 14.63 16.21 1.02
C LEU A 122 13.45 17.07 0.55
N THR A 123 12.70 16.58 -0.42
CA THR A 123 11.50 17.25 -0.93
C THR A 123 10.25 16.71 -0.26
N ALA A 124 9.19 17.53 -0.19
CA ALA A 124 7.90 17.05 0.29
C ALA A 124 7.39 15.88 -0.59
N PRO A 125 6.80 14.83 0.00
CA PRO A 125 6.32 13.69 -0.77
C PRO A 125 5.08 14.08 -1.57
N ARG A 126 4.96 13.55 -2.79
CA ARG A 126 3.68 13.59 -3.48
C ARG A 126 2.70 12.69 -2.75
N MET A 127 1.47 13.17 -2.64
CA MET A 127 0.40 12.52 -1.90
C MET A 127 -0.90 12.66 -2.70
N GLU A 128 -1.67 11.59 -2.72
CA GLU A 128 -3.04 11.56 -3.22
C GLU A 128 -3.94 11.11 -2.07
N VAL A 129 -5.05 11.81 -1.87
CA VAL A 129 -6.03 11.49 -0.83
C VAL A 129 -7.36 11.23 -1.50
N THR A 130 -7.96 10.08 -1.20
CA THR A 130 -9.26 9.67 -1.71
C THR A 130 -10.12 9.12 -0.58
N GLU A 131 -11.43 9.18 -0.73
CA GLU A 131 -12.39 8.51 0.14
C GLU A 131 -12.81 7.14 -0.43
N HIS A 132 -12.96 6.16 0.46
CA HIS A 132 -13.59 4.88 0.12
C HIS A 132 -14.60 4.53 1.21
N GLY A 133 -15.89 4.81 0.95
CA GLY A 133 -16.93 4.78 1.97
C GLY A 133 -16.64 5.84 3.04
N LEU A 134 -16.57 5.42 4.30
CA LEU A 134 -16.19 6.28 5.43
C LEU A 134 -14.70 6.22 5.77
N HIS A 135 -13.86 5.64 4.91
CA HIS A 135 -12.41 5.58 5.13
C HIS A 135 -11.68 6.61 4.29
N LEU A 136 -10.78 7.35 4.93
CA LEU A 136 -9.82 8.21 4.22
C LEU A 136 -8.63 7.35 3.79
N VAL A 137 -8.40 7.28 2.48
CA VAL A 137 -7.34 6.50 1.87
C VAL A 137 -6.27 7.45 1.37
N ILE A 138 -5.02 7.16 1.70
CA ILE A 138 -3.87 7.94 1.25
C ILE A 138 -2.96 7.07 0.41
N LYS A 139 -2.43 7.65 -0.65
CA LYS A 139 -1.36 7.07 -1.45
C LYS A 139 -0.21 8.06 -1.49
N LEU A 140 1.00 7.58 -1.23
CA LEU A 140 2.21 8.39 -1.22
C LEU A 140 3.11 7.94 -2.36
N GLU A 141 3.97 8.82 -2.84
CA GLU A 141 5.03 8.44 -3.78
C GLU A 141 6.04 7.51 -3.11
N ASP A 142 6.46 6.44 -3.79
CA ASP A 142 7.58 5.63 -3.33
C ASP A 142 8.92 6.35 -3.54
N LEU A 143 9.47 6.84 -2.43
CA LEU A 143 10.82 7.42 -2.37
C LEU A 143 11.90 6.37 -2.08
N GLY A 144 11.53 5.10 -1.90
CA GLY A 144 12.43 3.99 -1.63
C GLY A 144 12.47 3.57 -0.14
N PRO A 145 13.16 2.45 0.17
CA PRO A 145 13.06 1.76 1.46
C PRO A 145 13.68 2.52 2.64
N GLN A 146 14.43 3.59 2.37
CA GLN A 146 15.06 4.43 3.39
C GLN A 146 14.10 5.44 4.00
N PHE A 147 12.90 5.59 3.41
CA PHE A 147 11.91 6.58 3.78
C PHE A 147 10.82 5.98 4.65
N GLU A 148 10.42 6.76 5.65
CA GLU A 148 9.13 6.62 6.31
C GLU A 148 8.36 7.94 6.15
N PHE A 149 7.05 7.90 6.25
CA PHE A 149 6.20 9.06 6.06
C PHE A 149 5.40 9.31 7.33
N ARG A 150 5.48 10.54 7.85
CA ARG A 150 4.62 11.00 8.94
C ARG A 150 3.43 11.69 8.31
N VAL A 151 2.29 11.02 8.38
CA VAL A 151 1.01 11.52 7.90
C VAL A 151 0.28 12.14 9.07
N VAL A 152 -0.20 13.36 8.87
CA VAL A 152 -0.97 14.12 9.85
C VAL A 152 -2.33 14.43 9.25
N TYR A 153 -3.40 14.08 9.95
CA TYR A 153 -4.76 14.29 9.49
C TYR A 153 -5.67 14.80 10.60
N TRP A 154 -6.68 15.60 10.25
CA TRP A 154 -7.60 16.22 11.19
C TRP A 154 -8.92 16.59 10.51
N ARG A 155 -10.00 16.73 11.31
CA ARG A 155 -11.27 17.31 10.84
C ARG A 155 -11.08 18.81 10.64
N ARG A 156 -11.67 19.39 9.58
CA ARG A 156 -11.54 20.80 9.21
C ARG A 156 -12.34 21.74 10.14
N GLU A 157 -12.20 21.57 11.44
CA GLU A 157 -12.85 22.38 12.45
C GLU A 157 -11.83 23.02 13.38
N PRO A 158 -12.11 24.25 13.85
CA PRO A 158 -11.22 24.91 14.79
C PRO A 158 -11.18 24.12 16.11
N GLY A 159 -9.97 23.79 16.58
CA GLY A 159 -9.76 23.10 17.84
C GLY A 159 -9.77 21.57 17.78
N THR A 160 -9.90 20.96 16.60
CA THR A 160 -9.76 19.50 16.45
C THR A 160 -8.31 19.07 16.65
N MET A 161 -8.11 17.94 17.32
CA MET A 161 -6.80 17.31 17.51
C MET A 161 -6.27 16.72 16.20
N GLU A 162 -4.96 16.91 15.94
CA GLU A 162 -4.28 16.26 14.83
C GLU A 162 -3.95 14.80 15.17
N HIS A 163 -4.32 13.88 14.28
CA HIS A 163 -3.96 12.48 14.34
C HIS A 163 -2.69 12.23 13.53
N ILE A 164 -1.83 11.32 14.00
CA ILE A 164 -0.53 11.04 13.36
C ILE A 164 -0.43 9.55 13.06
N LYS A 165 -0.09 9.22 11.81
CA LYS A 165 0.21 7.84 11.38
C LYS A 165 1.57 7.80 10.69
N VAL A 166 2.39 6.81 11.03
CA VAL A 166 3.66 6.55 10.34
C VAL A 166 3.46 5.44 9.31
N VAL A 167 3.86 5.70 8.07
CA VAL A 167 3.74 4.79 6.94
C VAL A 167 5.14 4.48 6.42
N LYS A 168 5.49 3.21 6.20
CA LYS A 168 6.84 2.82 5.75
C LYS A 168 6.97 2.67 4.23
N ASN A 169 5.87 2.36 3.53
CA ASN A 169 5.88 2.13 2.08
C ASN A 169 4.91 3.11 1.42
N GLY A 170 5.40 3.93 0.50
CA GLY A 170 4.60 4.98 -0.12
C GLY A 170 3.53 4.46 -1.09
N ASP A 171 3.91 3.52 -1.95
CA ASP A 171 3.07 3.03 -3.06
C ASP A 171 1.84 2.21 -2.65
N ILE A 172 1.78 1.77 -1.39
CA ILE A 172 0.67 0.97 -0.88
C ILE A 172 -0.39 1.91 -0.32
N PRO A 173 -1.63 1.89 -0.85
CA PRO A 173 -2.72 2.68 -0.29
C PRO A 173 -2.94 2.34 1.19
N VAL A 174 -2.97 3.36 2.03
CA VAL A 174 -3.18 3.20 3.48
C VAL A 174 -4.54 3.73 3.85
N HIS A 175 -5.38 2.86 4.40
CA HIS A 175 -6.60 3.28 5.07
C HIS A 175 -6.24 3.93 6.41
N LEU A 176 -6.71 5.15 6.61
CA LEU A 176 -6.73 5.82 7.91
C LEU A 176 -7.91 5.29 8.75
N GLU A 177 -8.11 5.87 9.93
CA GLU A 177 -9.25 5.54 10.79
C GLU A 177 -10.58 5.85 10.09
N THR A 178 -11.65 5.19 10.52
CA THR A 178 -13.01 5.46 10.02
C THR A 178 -13.40 6.88 10.40
N MET A 179 -13.81 7.66 9.42
CA MET A 179 -14.15 9.06 9.56
C MET A 179 -15.64 9.26 9.81
N GLU A 180 -15.99 10.41 10.36
CA GLU A 180 -17.38 10.78 10.57
C GLU A 180 -18.04 11.17 9.23
N PRO A 181 -19.27 10.70 8.98
CA PRO A 181 -20.01 11.02 7.77
C PRO A 181 -20.30 12.52 7.64
N GLY A 182 -20.24 13.06 6.41
CA GLY A 182 -20.54 14.47 6.11
C GLY A 182 -19.52 15.50 6.65
N ALA A 183 -18.42 15.06 7.26
CA ALA A 183 -17.37 15.94 7.75
C ALA A 183 -16.22 16.07 6.74
N VAL A 184 -15.57 17.23 6.71
CA VAL A 184 -14.39 17.46 5.88
C VAL A 184 -13.14 17.16 6.67
N TYR A 185 -12.27 16.32 6.11
CA TYR A 185 -10.97 15.97 6.69
C TYR A 185 -9.84 16.50 5.83
N CYS A 186 -8.78 16.97 6.48
CA CYS A 186 -7.57 17.46 5.83
C CYS A 186 -6.37 16.59 6.22
N VAL A 187 -5.45 16.42 5.28
CA VAL A 187 -4.25 15.58 5.43
C VAL A 187 -3.04 16.32 4.89
N LYS A 188 -1.90 16.17 5.56
CA LYS A 188 -0.56 16.55 5.09
C LYS A 188 0.43 15.46 5.45
N ALA A 189 1.49 15.29 4.67
CA ALA A 189 2.51 14.28 4.91
C ALA A 189 3.91 14.86 4.75
N GLN A 190 4.87 14.33 5.50
CA GLN A 190 6.29 14.63 5.29
C GLN A 190 7.09 13.32 5.25
N ALA A 191 8.17 13.33 4.49
CA ALA A 191 9.12 12.23 4.38
C ALA A 191 10.16 12.31 5.50
N LEU A 192 10.56 11.18 6.07
CA LEU A 192 11.56 11.04 7.12
C LEU A 192 12.59 10.01 6.69
N VAL A 193 13.86 10.34 6.88
CA VAL A 193 14.98 9.44 6.59
C VAL A 193 15.71 9.15 7.89
N LYS A 194 15.46 7.96 8.46
CA LYS A 194 16.05 7.57 9.76
C LYS A 194 17.59 7.52 9.72
N LEU A 195 18.17 7.10 8.60
CA LEU A 195 19.63 6.99 8.42
C LEU A 195 20.40 8.30 8.64
N ILE A 196 19.78 9.44 8.37
CA ILE A 196 20.38 10.78 8.54
C ILE A 196 19.66 11.63 9.57
N GLY A 197 18.58 11.13 10.19
CA GLY A 197 17.79 11.85 11.20
C GLY A 197 17.11 13.12 10.68
N ARG A 198 16.89 13.24 9.36
CA ARG A 198 16.30 14.43 8.73
C ARG A 198 14.90 14.12 8.18
N HIS A 199 14.12 15.19 7.99
CA HIS A 199 12.78 15.14 7.42
C HIS A 199 12.61 16.23 6.35
N SER A 200 11.68 16.00 5.42
CA SER A 200 11.26 17.00 4.44
C SER A 200 10.32 18.02 5.06
N ALA A 201 10.02 19.09 4.32
CA ALA A 201 8.83 19.89 4.57
C ALA A 201 7.56 19.04 4.39
N PHE A 202 6.45 19.51 4.96
CA PHE A 202 5.13 18.94 4.69
C PHE A 202 4.69 19.17 3.25
N SER A 203 3.96 18.21 2.71
CA SER A 203 3.22 18.33 1.47
C SER A 203 2.11 19.37 1.60
N GLN A 204 1.60 19.82 0.45
CA GLN A 204 0.42 20.67 0.42
C GLN A 204 -0.75 19.93 1.08
N THR A 205 -1.48 20.65 1.94
CA THR A 205 -2.66 20.08 2.60
C THR A 205 -3.74 19.79 1.57
N GLN A 206 -4.22 18.55 1.55
CA GLN A 206 -5.35 18.11 0.74
C GLN A 206 -6.51 17.77 1.66
N CYS A 207 -7.72 18.10 1.26
CA CYS A 207 -8.89 17.83 2.07
C CYS A 207 -9.99 17.20 1.25
N VAL A 208 -10.71 16.28 1.88
CA VAL A 208 -11.76 15.46 1.28
C VAL A 208 -12.98 15.53 2.17
N GLU A 209 -14.15 15.67 1.57
CA GLU A 209 -15.43 15.63 2.25
C GLU A 209 -15.94 14.20 2.29
N MET A 210 -16.31 13.72 3.48
CA MET A 210 -16.82 12.37 3.63
C MET A 210 -18.27 12.26 3.18
N PRO A 211 -18.66 11.14 2.53
CA PRO A 211 -20.05 10.93 2.16
C PRO A 211 -20.93 10.92 3.42
N GLU A 212 -22.16 11.39 3.29
CA GLU A 212 -23.16 11.26 4.37
C GLU A 212 -23.46 9.80 4.64
N GLU A 213 -23.78 9.48 5.90
CA GLU A 213 -24.19 8.14 6.27
C GLU A 213 -25.58 7.90 5.67
N SER A 214 -25.64 7.18 4.56
CA SER A 214 -26.88 6.58 4.10
C SER A 214 -27.18 5.35 4.95
N LEU A 215 -27.20 5.48 6.28
CA LEU A 215 -27.86 4.50 7.13
C LEU A 215 -29.30 5.00 7.25
N PRO A 216 -30.24 4.46 6.47
CA PRO A 216 -31.62 4.86 6.58
C PRO A 216 -32.09 4.14 7.83
N LEU A 217 -31.82 4.73 9.00
CA LEU A 217 -32.39 4.30 10.27
C LEU A 217 -33.91 4.11 10.09
N ALA A 218 -34.52 4.95 9.24
CA ALA A 218 -35.85 4.80 8.68
C ALA A 218 -36.12 3.43 8.02
N LEU A 219 -35.27 2.93 7.11
CA LEU A 219 -35.42 1.60 6.49
C LEU A 219 -35.28 0.47 7.52
N ALA A 220 -34.36 0.57 8.48
CA ALA A 220 -34.26 -0.41 9.57
C ALA A 220 -35.53 -0.41 10.45
N LEU A 221 -36.06 0.77 10.76
CA LEU A 221 -37.32 0.94 11.48
C LEU A 221 -38.51 0.40 10.68
N PHE A 222 -38.59 0.69 9.37
CA PHE A 222 -39.64 0.17 8.50
C PHE A 222 -39.59 -1.36 8.37
N ALA A 223 -38.39 -1.94 8.26
CA ALA A 223 -38.21 -3.39 8.25
C ALA A 223 -38.65 -4.03 9.57
N PHE A 224 -38.30 -3.41 10.71
CA PHE A 224 -38.71 -3.88 12.03
C PHE A 224 -40.23 -3.80 12.24
N VAL A 225 -40.86 -2.68 11.89
CA VAL A 225 -42.32 -2.52 11.96
C VAL A 225 -43.02 -3.50 11.02
N GLY A 226 -42.52 -3.67 9.80
CA GLY A 226 -43.02 -4.65 8.84
C GLY A 226 -42.97 -6.07 9.39
N PHE A 227 -41.87 -6.47 10.02
CA PHE A 227 -41.72 -7.77 10.66
C PHE A 227 -42.74 -8.00 11.78
N LEU A 228 -42.98 -7.01 12.65
CA LEU A 228 -43.98 -7.09 13.71
C LEU A 228 -45.41 -7.24 13.17
N LEU A 229 -45.74 -6.52 12.09
CA LEU A 229 -47.05 -6.63 11.45
C LEU A 229 -47.27 -8.03 10.85
N ILE A 230 -46.27 -8.60 10.20
CA ILE A 230 -46.33 -9.97 9.66
C ILE A 230 -46.53 -10.97 10.80
N LEU A 231 -45.80 -10.84 11.91
CA LEU A 231 -45.95 -11.70 13.09
C LEU A 231 -47.39 -11.65 13.64
N MET A 232 -47.97 -10.45 13.76
CA MET A 232 -49.35 -10.28 14.20
C MET A 232 -50.36 -10.93 13.26
N VAL A 233 -50.18 -10.80 11.94
CA VAL A 233 -51.03 -11.46 10.95
C VAL A 233 -50.94 -12.98 11.08
N VAL A 234 -49.73 -13.54 11.22
CA VAL A 234 -49.51 -14.97 11.40
C VAL A 234 -50.20 -15.48 12.67
N LEU A 235 -50.05 -14.78 13.81
CA LEU A 235 -50.71 -15.13 15.06
C LEU A 235 -52.24 -15.07 14.93
N LEU A 236 -52.79 -14.06 14.26
CA LEU A 236 -54.22 -13.95 13.99
C LEU A 236 -54.71 -15.04 13.04
N SER A 237 -53.93 -15.42 12.03
CA SER A 237 -54.24 -16.53 11.13
C SER A 237 -54.26 -17.86 11.88
N ILE A 238 -53.27 -18.13 12.74
CA ILE A 238 -53.23 -19.32 13.61
C ILE A 238 -54.43 -19.34 14.56
N TRP A 239 -54.77 -18.19 15.17
CA TRP A 239 -55.96 -18.07 16.01
C TRP A 239 -57.22 -18.39 15.20
N LYS A 240 -57.39 -17.77 14.04
CA LYS A 240 -58.59 -17.94 13.19
C LYS A 240 -58.72 -19.37 12.68
N THR A 241 -57.64 -20.01 12.25
CA THR A 241 -57.66 -21.42 11.86
C THR A 241 -57.97 -22.32 13.05
N GLY A 242 -57.42 -22.05 14.23
CA GLY A 242 -57.77 -22.75 15.47
C GLY A 242 -59.25 -22.57 15.87
N GLN A 243 -59.81 -21.38 15.67
CA GLN A 243 -61.22 -21.09 15.94
C GLN A 243 -62.13 -21.80 14.92
N LEU A 244 -61.79 -21.77 13.63
CA LEU A 244 -62.50 -22.49 12.56
C LEU A 244 -62.48 -24.01 12.78
N LEU A 245 -61.33 -24.59 13.15
CA LEU A 245 -61.22 -26.01 13.50
C LEU A 245 -62.11 -26.38 14.69
N ARG A 246 -62.20 -25.49 15.70
CA ARG A 246 -63.15 -25.67 16.82
C ARG A 246 -64.61 -25.67 16.37
N TYR A 247 -64.98 -24.83 15.41
CA TYR A 247 -66.36 -24.78 14.88
C TYR A 247 -66.70 -25.95 13.96
N SER A 248 -65.73 -26.51 13.22
CA SER A 248 -65.96 -27.63 12.30
C SER A 248 -65.94 -29.01 12.95
N CYS A 249 -65.13 -29.22 14.01
CA CYS A 249 -65.01 -30.54 14.65
C CYS A 249 -65.98 -30.78 15.82
N CYS A 250 -66.62 -29.75 16.39
CA CYS A 250 -67.68 -29.88 17.40
C CYS A 250 -68.60 -28.64 17.35
N PRO A 251 -69.72 -28.63 16.60
CA PRO A 251 -70.69 -27.56 16.74
C PRO A 251 -71.34 -27.66 18.13
N ALA A 252 -71.28 -26.60 18.91
CA ALA A 252 -71.97 -26.51 20.19
C ALA A 252 -73.49 -26.46 19.92
N VAL A 253 -74.14 -27.62 19.92
CA VAL A 253 -75.60 -27.73 19.98
C VAL A 253 -76.02 -27.37 21.41
N VAL A 254 -76.71 -26.25 21.57
CA VAL A 254 -77.40 -25.91 22.82
C VAL A 254 -78.60 -26.86 22.93
N LEU A 255 -78.47 -27.87 23.78
CA LEU A 255 -79.55 -28.80 24.10
C LEU A 255 -80.55 -28.06 25.04
N PRO A 256 -81.85 -27.99 24.72
CA PRO A 256 -82.82 -27.35 25.60
C PRO A 256 -83.04 -28.17 26.89
N ASP A 257 -83.29 -27.47 28.00
CA ASP A 257 -83.41 -27.98 29.39
C ASP A 257 -84.61 -28.89 29.68
N THR A 258 -84.97 -29.81 28.78
CA THR A 258 -86.14 -30.69 28.91
C THR A 258 -85.83 -32.19 29.07
N LEU A 259 -84.57 -32.61 29.18
CA LEU A 259 -84.22 -34.02 29.41
C LEU A 259 -83.15 -34.19 30.50
N LYS A 260 -83.49 -33.83 31.73
CA LYS A 260 -82.88 -34.39 32.93
C LYS A 260 -83.68 -35.65 33.29
N ILE A 261 -83.21 -36.83 32.88
CA ILE A 261 -83.76 -38.11 33.33
C ILE A 261 -82.64 -38.91 34.02
N THR A 262 -82.84 -39.08 35.32
CA THR A 262 -82.17 -40.00 36.21
C THR A 262 -82.49 -41.44 35.80
N SER A 263 -81.51 -42.23 35.35
CA SER A 263 -81.44 -43.68 35.64
C SER A 263 -80.17 -44.34 35.13
N SER A 264 -79.67 -45.22 35.99
CA SER A 264 -78.55 -46.15 35.88
C SER A 264 -78.57 -47.10 34.68
N SER A 265 -77.36 -47.34 34.16
CA SER A 265 -76.81 -48.53 33.46
C SER A 265 -77.58 -49.17 32.32
N GLN A 266 -77.11 -48.90 31.10
CA GLN A 266 -76.81 -49.93 30.11
C GLN A 266 -75.71 -49.43 29.16
N GLU A 267 -74.69 -50.27 28.97
CA GLU A 267 -73.66 -50.14 27.94
C GLU A 267 -74.29 -49.83 26.58
N LEU A 268 -73.68 -48.93 25.80
CA LEU A 268 -73.37 -49.20 24.39
C LEU A 268 -72.39 -48.17 23.79
N ILE A 269 -71.36 -48.72 23.16
CA ILE A 269 -70.46 -48.19 22.12
C ILE A 269 -69.32 -47.26 22.57
N THR A 270 -68.28 -47.93 23.05
CA THR A 270 -66.85 -47.70 22.75
C THR A 270 -66.59 -46.91 21.45
N CYS A 271 -66.03 -45.69 21.56
CA CYS A 271 -65.14 -45.18 20.53
C CYS A 271 -63.76 -45.79 20.78
N SER A 272 -63.33 -46.68 19.89
CA SER A 272 -61.97 -47.19 19.89
C SER A 272 -61.01 -46.03 19.77
N LYS A 273 -60.11 -45.95 20.74
CA LYS A 273 -58.83 -45.27 20.58
C LYS A 273 -58.05 -46.09 19.56
N GLU A 274 -57.99 -45.59 18.33
CA GLU A 274 -57.07 -46.10 17.33
C GLU A 274 -55.75 -45.37 17.58
N ASP A 275 -54.85 -46.05 18.27
CA ASP A 275 -53.44 -45.69 18.29
C ASP A 275 -52.93 -45.86 16.85
N VAL A 276 -52.84 -44.75 16.11
CA VAL A 276 -52.01 -44.71 14.91
C VAL A 276 -50.59 -44.47 15.37
N ASP A 277 -49.82 -45.55 15.36
CA ASP A 277 -48.38 -45.54 15.51
C ASP A 277 -47.74 -44.43 14.67
N ALA A 278 -46.78 -43.76 15.31
CA ALA A 278 -45.90 -42.80 14.69
C ALA A 278 -45.18 -43.44 13.49
N CYS A 279 -45.58 -43.09 12.26
CA CYS A 279 -44.64 -43.11 11.16
C CYS A 279 -43.64 -41.98 11.41
N ALA A 280 -42.47 -42.36 11.90
CA ALA A 280 -41.31 -41.51 12.02
C ALA A 280 -40.99 -40.84 10.67
N VAL A 281 -41.35 -39.57 10.52
CA VAL A 281 -40.61 -38.68 9.62
C VAL A 281 -39.52 -38.06 10.47
N ALA A 282 -38.35 -38.69 10.45
CA ALA A 282 -37.12 -38.03 10.83
C ALA A 282 -36.88 -36.88 9.84
N VAL A 283 -37.40 -35.69 10.16
CA VAL A 283 -36.81 -34.45 9.65
C VAL A 283 -35.65 -34.16 10.57
N LEU A 284 -34.46 -34.41 10.02
CA LEU A 284 -33.16 -34.14 10.59
C LEU A 284 -33.11 -32.75 11.23
N ALA A 285 -32.79 -32.73 12.52
CA ALA A 285 -32.31 -31.52 13.19
C ALA A 285 -31.04 -31.02 12.49
N SER A 286 -30.97 -29.71 12.26
CA SER A 286 -29.90 -29.03 11.53
C SER A 286 -28.56 -28.94 12.27
N GLU A 287 -28.26 -29.86 13.19
CA GLU A 287 -26.96 -29.90 13.89
C GLU A 287 -25.98 -30.93 13.31
N HIS A 288 -26.40 -31.74 12.33
CA HIS A 288 -25.49 -32.66 11.61
C HIS A 288 -24.94 -32.12 10.27
N LEU A 289 -25.30 -30.89 9.89
CA LEU A 289 -24.79 -30.22 8.68
C LEU A 289 -23.48 -29.43 8.91
N PHE A 290 -23.06 -29.21 10.17
CA PHE A 290 -21.78 -28.56 10.48
C PHE A 290 -20.60 -29.53 10.68
N GLY A 291 -20.86 -30.83 10.88
CA GLY A 291 -19.79 -31.84 11.09
C GLY A 291 -19.26 -32.50 9.81
N VAL A 292 -20.06 -32.56 8.74
CA VAL A 292 -19.71 -33.31 7.51
C VAL A 292 -19.03 -32.41 6.47
N TRP A 293 -19.15 -31.09 6.57
CA TRP A 293 -18.46 -30.16 5.66
C TRP A 293 -16.97 -29.96 6.01
N ILE A 294 -16.55 -30.33 7.22
CA ILE A 294 -15.17 -30.17 7.70
C ILE A 294 -14.27 -31.38 7.35
N SER A 295 -14.83 -32.54 7.00
CA SER A 295 -14.02 -33.71 6.60
C SER A 295 -13.73 -33.80 5.09
N ASP A 296 -14.49 -33.10 4.25
CA ASP A 296 -14.32 -33.17 2.78
C ASP A 296 -13.36 -32.11 2.22
N TRP A 297 -13.10 -31.02 2.96
CA TRP A 297 -12.02 -30.06 2.61
C TRP A 297 -10.61 -30.53 3.00
N ARG A 298 -10.47 -31.62 3.79
CA ARG A 298 -9.16 -32.16 4.19
C ARG A 298 -8.65 -33.26 3.26
N LYS A 299 -9.43 -33.76 2.30
CA LYS A 299 -9.00 -34.80 1.34
C LYS A 299 -8.79 -34.32 -0.10
N GLY A 300 -8.93 -33.01 -0.36
CA GLY A 300 -8.61 -32.38 -1.65
C GLY A 300 -7.36 -31.49 -1.64
N LEU A 301 -6.51 -31.58 -0.61
CA LEU A 301 -5.31 -30.74 -0.44
C LEU A 301 -4.06 -31.53 -0.03
N MET A 302 -4.07 -32.84 -0.32
CA MET A 302 -2.91 -33.73 -0.35
C MET A 302 -3.09 -34.70 -1.52
N ASP A 303 -3.09 -34.12 -2.71
CA ASP A 303 -2.52 -34.63 -3.96
C ASP A 303 -2.12 -33.40 -4.80
#